data_AF-A0A353D1S8-F1
#
_entry.id   AF-A0A353D1S8-F1
#
_cell.length_a   1.000
_cell.length_b   1.000
_cell.length_c   1.000
_cell.angle_alpha   90.00
_cell.angle_beta   90.00
_cell.angle_gamma   90.00
#
_symmetry.space_group_name_H-M   'P 1'
#
loop_
_entity.id
_entity.type
_entity.pdbx_description
1 polymer ?
#
loop_
_entity_poly.entity_id
_entity_poly.type
_entity_poly.pdbx_seq_one_letter_code
_entity_poly.pdbx_strand_id
1 'polypeptide(L)' 'VQQYASDEADILQEDFYNSLLAAYTVDEVRGQLDAYGLQHLKVSRPSDRHLLISG' A
#
# COMPACT_ATOMS: atom_id res chain seq x y z
N VAL A 1 -12.88 -2.28 2.51
CA VAL A 1 -13.92 -1.23 2.46
C VAL A 1 -14.76 -1.23 3.72
N GLN A 2 -15.52 -2.30 3.99
CA GLN A 2 -16.42 -2.39 5.15
C GLN A 2 -15.78 -1.98 6.50
N GLN A 3 -14.54 -2.38 6.76
CA GLN A 3 -13.88 -2.05 8.04
C GLN A 3 -13.57 -0.56 8.22
N TYR A 4 -13.39 0.20 7.12
CA TYR A 4 -12.79 1.53 7.17
C TYR A 4 -13.63 2.64 6.53
N ALA A 5 -14.63 2.29 5.73
CA ALA A 5 -15.43 3.25 4.97
C ALA A 5 -16.92 2.88 4.96
N SER A 6 -17.39 1.96 5.81
CA SER A 6 -18.79 1.50 5.75
C SER A 6 -19.83 2.60 5.91
N ASP A 7 -19.49 3.64 6.67
CA ASP A 7 -20.39 4.73 7.03
C ASP A 7 -20.22 5.95 6.11
N GLU A 8 -19.35 5.84 5.12
CA GLU A 8 -19.09 6.88 4.13
C GLU A 8 -20.09 6.82 2.98
N ALA A 9 -20.23 7.92 2.25
CA ALA A 9 -21.03 7.95 1.02
C ALA A 9 -20.50 6.94 -0.01
N ASP A 10 -21.39 6.37 -0.82
CA ASP A 10 -21.06 5.30 -1.79
C ASP A 10 -19.85 5.63 -2.67
N ILE A 11 -19.75 6.89 -3.15
CA ILE A 11 -18.63 7.33 -3.98
C ILE A 11 -17.28 7.24 -3.25
N LEU A 12 -17.25 7.52 -1.94
CA LEU A 12 -16.05 7.44 -1.13
C LEU A 12 -15.69 5.98 -0.81
N GLN A 13 -16.67 5.09 -0.71
CA GLN A 13 -16.43 3.66 -0.57
C GLN A 13 -15.80 3.07 -1.84
N GLU A 14 -16.30 3.48 -3.01
CA GLU A 14 -15.74 3.12 -4.31
C GLU A 14 -14.33 3.65 -4.49
N ASP A 15 -14.10 4.94 -4.19
CA ASP A 15 -12.77 5.54 -4.24
C ASP A 15 -11.79 4.84 -3.29
N PHE A 16 -12.22 4.52 -2.07
CA PHE A 16 -11.41 3.77 -1.13
C PHE A 16 -11.08 2.35 -1.64
N TYR A 17 -12.04 1.67 -2.26
CA TYR A 17 -11.81 0.37 -2.89
C TYR A 17 -10.79 0.46 -4.03
N ASN A 18 -10.96 1.44 -4.93
CA ASN A 18 -10.06 1.66 -6.05
C ASN A 18 -8.64 2.02 -5.58
N SER A 19 -8.52 2.79 -4.49
CA SER A 19 -7.23 3.08 -3.86
C SER A 19 -6.53 1.81 -3.35
N LEU A 20 -7.28 0.88 -2.75
CA LEU A 20 -6.71 -0.41 -2.31
C LEU A 20 -6.23 -1.25 -3.49
N LEU A 21 -6.96 -1.25 -4.61
CA LEU A 21 -6.55 -1.95 -5.84
C LEU A 21 -5.30 -1.33 -6.47
N ALA A 22 -5.10 -0.02 -6.32
CA ALA A 22 -3.94 0.69 -6.84
C ALA A 22 -2.71 0.65 -5.92
N ALA A 23 -2.85 0.15 -4.67
CA ALA A 23 -1.77 0.14 -3.70
C ALA A 23 -0.75 -0.96 -4.00
N TYR A 24 0.54 -0.60 -3.96
CA TYR A 24 1.62 -1.58 -4.10
C TYR A 24 1.70 -2.54 -2.91
N THR A 25 2.13 -3.76 -3.19
CA THR A 25 2.53 -4.76 -2.21
C THR A 25 3.99 -4.56 -1.78
N VAL A 26 4.35 -5.14 -0.63
CA VAL A 26 5.74 -5.13 -0.14
C VAL A 26 6.69 -5.77 -1.16
N ASP A 27 6.28 -6.86 -1.81
CA ASP A 27 7.16 -7.60 -2.71
C ASP A 27 7.33 -6.90 -4.06
N GLU A 28 6.30 -6.21 -4.56
CA GLU A 28 6.44 -5.33 -5.73
C GLU A 28 7.43 -4.21 -5.47
N VAL A 29 7.33 -3.54 -4.32
CA VAL A 29 8.28 -2.46 -3.96
C VAL A 29 9.68 -3.01 -3.78
N ARG A 30 9.86 -4.19 -3.17
CA ARG A 30 11.18 -4.84 -3.06
C ARG A 30 11.78 -5.15 -4.43
N GLY A 31 10.99 -5.71 -5.35
CA GLY A 31 11.45 -6.01 -6.70
C GLY A 31 11.87 -4.74 -7.46
N GLN A 32 11.12 -3.66 -7.29
CA GLN A 32 11.49 -2.35 -7.84
C GLN A 32 12.80 -1.84 -7.24
N LEU A 33 12.96 -1.85 -5.91
CA LEU A 33 14.19 -1.39 -5.26
C LEU A 33 15.42 -2.20 -5.71
N ASP A 34 15.28 -3.51 -5.84
CA ASP A 34 16.36 -4.37 -6.35
C ASP A 34 16.75 -4.02 -7.79
N ALA A 35 15.75 -3.82 -8.66
CA ALA A 35 15.98 -3.42 -10.06
C ALA A 35 16.74 -2.09 -10.22
N TYR A 36 16.71 -1.23 -9.21
CA TYR A 36 17.42 0.06 -9.19
C TYR A 36 18.64 0.09 -8.25
N GLY A 37 19.06 -1.05 -7.69
CA GLY A 37 20.25 -1.12 -6.82
C GLY A 37 20.05 -0.49 -5.43
N LEU A 38 18.80 -0.41 -4.95
CA LEU A 38 18.39 0.14 -3.66
C LEU A 38 17.98 -0.93 -2.64
N GLN A 39 18.42 -2.18 -2.84
CA GLN A 39 18.07 -3.34 -2.00
C GLN A 39 18.56 -3.23 -0.54
N HIS A 40 19.38 -2.24 -0.21
CA HIS A 40 19.81 -1.94 1.16
C HIS A 40 18.71 -1.25 1.99
N LEU A 41 17.71 -0.63 1.34
CA LEU A 41 16.56 -0.06 2.03
C LEU A 41 15.63 -1.16 2.55
N LYS A 42 15.14 -0.98 3.79
CA LYS A 42 14.21 -1.90 4.44
C LYS A 42 12.77 -1.54 4.08
N VAL A 43 12.04 -2.50 3.54
CA VAL A 43 10.60 -2.37 3.26
C VAL A 43 9.80 -3.23 4.24
N SER A 44 8.83 -2.60 4.90
CA SER A 44 7.91 -3.26 5.84
C SER A 44 6.48 -2.71 5.70
N ARG A 45 5.53 -3.43 6.27
CA ARG A 45 4.11 -3.05 6.32
C ARG A 45 3.69 -2.97 7.80
N PRO A 46 3.83 -1.82 8.46
CA PRO A 46 3.54 -1.68 9.89
C PRO A 46 2.03 -1.76 10.22
N SER A 47 1.17 -1.64 9.21
CA SER A 47 -0.27 -1.81 9.35
C SER A 47 -0.86 -2.30 8.04
N ASP A 48 -2.12 -2.71 8.06
CA ASP A 48 -2.83 -3.22 6.91
C ASP A 48 -3.02 -2.21 5.75
N ARG A 49 -2.57 -0.96 5.84
CA ARG A 49 -2.69 0.03 4.75
C ARG A 49 -1.43 0.84 4.44
N HIS A 50 -0.40 0.71 5.25
CA HIS A 50 0.80 1.55 5.12
C HIS A 50 2.01 0.71 4.77
N LEU A 51 2.82 1.20 3.84
CA LEU A 51 4.18 0.73 3.60
C LEU A 51 5.16 1.70 4.27
N LEU A 52 6.23 1.16 4.82
CA LEU A 52 7.34 1.92 5.38
C LEU A 52 8.63 1.49 4.70
N ILE A 53 9.36 2.48 4.17
CA ILE A 53 10.69 2.31 3.60
C ILE A 53 11.67 3.14 4.43
N SER A 54 12.76 2.53 4.87
CA SER A 54 13.79 3.19 5.68
C SER A 54 15.18 2.65 5.38
N GLY A 55 16.21 3.47 5.60
CA GLY A 55 17.61 3.13 5.38
C GLY A 55 18.53 4.27 5.77
#